data_AF-A0A2A2B923-F1
#
_entry.id   AF-A0A2A2B923-F1
#
_cell.length_a   1.000
_cell.length_b   1.000
_cell.length_c   1.000
_cell.angle_alpha   90.00
_cell.angle_beta   90.00
_cell.angle_gamma   90.00
#
_symmetry.space_group_name_H-M   'P 1'
#
loop_
_entity.id
_entity.type
_entity.pdbx_description
1 polymer ?
#
loop_
_entity_poly.entity_id
_entity_poly.type
_entity_poly.pdbx_seq_one_letter_code
_entity_poly.pdbx_strand_id
1 'polypeptide(L)'
;MAKRLTSMIIIAAASMWALTGCDQGAETASQSSEAAATTVETSASTVHTIDWSLVDSGETPANLASYQYPFALDSQNVLDYANYFDVDAATAQHNLTISMASNEALSKVLDQLSEQYVSHELTDDDEMKLIIHTTPDVATSSYDYVLSDKFAKGLVLPIEIKPDGKKVDVKAHGEVVE
;
A
#
# COMPACT_ATOMS: atom_id res chain seq x y z
N MET A 1 33.51 28.12 34.85
CA MET A 1 34.52 27.15 35.33
C MET A 1 33.74 25.90 35.73
N ALA A 2 33.93 24.69 35.20
CA ALA A 2 35.15 23.99 34.83
C ALA A 2 34.97 23.06 33.61
N LYS A 3 36.11 22.87 32.92
CA LYS A 3 36.46 21.86 31.89
C LYS A 3 36.23 20.43 32.38
N ARG A 4 35.94 19.48 31.46
CA ARG A 4 36.78 18.33 30.98
C ARG A 4 35.98 17.58 29.87
N LEU A 5 36.40 17.47 28.60
CA LEU A 5 37.53 16.77 27.93
C LEU A 5 37.33 15.25 27.66
N THR A 6 37.08 14.97 26.37
CA THR A 6 37.70 13.95 25.45
C THR A 6 37.34 12.46 25.42
N SER A 7 37.33 11.98 24.16
CA SER A 7 37.56 10.64 23.59
C SER A 7 36.33 9.72 23.49
N MET A 8 36.12 8.96 22.41
CA MET A 8 37.08 8.41 21.44
C MET A 8 36.37 8.01 20.13
N ILE A 9 36.99 8.31 18.98
CA ILE A 9 36.65 7.83 17.64
C ILE A 9 37.13 6.38 17.50
N ILE A 10 36.33 5.50 16.88
CA ILE A 10 36.81 4.26 16.26
C ILE A 10 36.36 4.25 14.81
N ILE A 11 37.35 4.34 13.92
CA ILE A 11 37.30 4.08 12.48
C ILE A 11 37.94 2.70 12.27
N ALA A 12 37.26 1.80 11.57
CA ALA A 12 37.81 0.64 10.84
C ALA A 12 36.63 -0.09 10.18
N ALA A 13 36.66 -0.64 8.97
CA ALA A 13 37.61 -0.62 7.87
C ALA A 13 36.82 -1.07 6.62
N ALA A 14 37.18 -0.55 5.44
CA ALA A 14 36.68 -1.03 4.16
C ALA A 14 37.43 -2.31 3.75
N SER A 15 36.71 -3.28 3.19
CA SER A 15 37.27 -4.35 2.37
C SER A 15 36.34 -4.64 1.20
N MET A 16 36.79 -4.24 0.02
CA MET A 16 36.25 -4.59 -1.30
C MET A 16 36.59 -6.05 -1.67
N TRP A 17 36.28 -6.43 -2.91
CA TRP A 17 36.67 -7.63 -3.70
C TRP A 17 35.64 -8.78 -3.61
N ALA A 18 35.17 -9.41 -4.69
CA ALA A 18 35.71 -9.51 -6.05
C ALA A 18 34.61 -9.66 -7.13
N LEU A 19 34.87 -9.06 -8.30
CA LEU A 19 34.28 -9.42 -9.58
C LEU A 19 34.94 -10.72 -10.09
N THR A 20 34.13 -11.72 -10.38
CA THR A 20 34.46 -12.82 -11.31
C THR A 20 33.41 -12.68 -12.42
N GLY A 21 33.71 -12.35 -13.66
CA GLY A 21 34.83 -12.79 -14.49
C GLY A 21 34.22 -13.62 -15.62
N CYS A 22 33.84 -12.97 -16.72
CA CYS A 22 33.45 -13.62 -17.96
C CYS A 22 34.68 -14.29 -18.56
N ASP A 23 34.66 -15.60 -18.74
CA ASP A 23 35.62 -16.31 -19.60
C ASP A 23 34.85 -16.96 -20.75
N GLN A 24 35.29 -16.62 -21.97
CA GLN A 24 34.68 -16.99 -23.24
C GLN A 24 35.63 -17.95 -23.93
N GLY A 25 35.26 -19.23 -24.00
CA GLY A 25 35.96 -20.27 -24.74
C GLY A 25 35.04 -20.93 -25.76
N ALA A 26 35.25 -20.61 -27.04
CA ALA A 26 34.85 -21.42 -28.20
C ALA A 26 35.95 -22.51 -28.40
N GLU A 27 35.80 -23.71 -28.97
CA GLU A 27 34.84 -24.43 -29.81
C GLU A 27 35.07 -25.95 -29.56
N THR A 28 34.08 -26.82 -29.82
CA THR A 28 34.16 -27.99 -30.75
C THR A 28 32.91 -28.86 -30.60
N ALA A 29 32.32 -29.20 -31.75
CA ALA A 29 31.06 -29.89 -31.95
C ALA A 29 31.04 -31.38 -31.53
N SER A 30 29.86 -31.85 -31.12
CA SER A 30 29.31 -33.15 -31.52
C SER A 30 27.78 -33.12 -31.47
N GLN A 31 27.17 -33.58 -32.55
CA GLN A 31 25.74 -33.74 -32.72
C GLN A 31 25.18 -34.78 -31.75
N SER A 32 24.09 -34.43 -31.07
CA SER A 32 23.07 -35.39 -30.66
C SER A 32 21.73 -34.65 -30.64
N SER A 33 20.73 -35.22 -31.34
CA SER A 33 19.36 -34.75 -31.32
C SER A 33 18.85 -34.68 -29.89
N GLU A 34 18.44 -33.50 -29.45
CA GLU A 34 17.56 -33.37 -28.29
C GLU A 34 16.64 -32.17 -28.49
N ALA A 35 15.44 -32.33 -27.95
CA ALA A 35 14.22 -31.59 -28.21
C ALA A 35 14.41 -30.09 -28.50
N ALA A 36 13.62 -29.59 -29.46
CA ALA A 36 13.25 -28.19 -29.50
C ALA A 36 12.57 -27.85 -28.17
N ALA A 37 13.37 -27.40 -27.20
CA ALA A 37 12.89 -26.68 -26.05
C ALA A 37 12.32 -25.38 -26.62
N THR A 38 11.00 -25.39 -26.86
CA THR A 38 10.19 -24.18 -26.78
C THR A 38 10.55 -23.57 -25.45
N THR A 39 11.48 -22.62 -25.47
CA THR A 39 11.66 -21.69 -24.37
C THR A 39 10.35 -20.94 -24.37
N VAL A 40 9.40 -21.43 -23.57
CA VAL A 40 8.33 -20.59 -23.09
C VAL A 40 9.09 -19.48 -22.40
N GLU A 41 9.19 -18.32 -23.04
CA GLU A 41 9.36 -17.09 -22.30
C GLU A 41 8.19 -17.10 -21.32
N THR A 42 8.43 -17.65 -20.14
CA THR A 42 7.78 -17.15 -18.94
C THR A 42 8.24 -15.72 -18.90
N SER A 43 7.48 -14.83 -19.56
CA SER A 43 7.42 -13.44 -19.17
C SER A 43 7.32 -13.51 -17.67
N ALA A 44 8.40 -13.17 -16.98
CA ALA A 44 8.34 -12.99 -15.55
C ALA A 44 7.27 -11.91 -15.39
N SER A 45 6.05 -12.30 -15.01
CA SER A 45 5.02 -11.36 -14.64
C SER A 45 5.64 -10.61 -13.48
N THR A 46 6.20 -9.45 -13.79
CA THR A 46 6.74 -8.55 -12.79
C THR A 46 5.55 -8.13 -11.97
N VAL A 47 5.40 -8.78 -10.82
CA VAL A 47 4.35 -8.45 -9.86
C VAL A 47 4.49 -6.96 -9.57
N HIS A 48 3.45 -6.19 -9.88
CA HIS A 48 3.38 -4.77 -9.64
C HIS A 48 3.43 -4.53 -8.13
N THR A 49 4.27 -3.59 -7.71
CA THR A 49 4.42 -3.22 -6.29
C THR A 49 4.06 -1.76 -6.13
N ILE A 50 3.34 -1.45 -5.05
CA ILE A 50 3.02 -0.07 -4.72
C ILE A 50 4.27 0.62 -4.20
N ASP A 51 4.60 1.77 -4.77
CA ASP A 51 5.60 2.67 -4.22
C ASP A 51 4.93 3.59 -3.20
N TRP A 52 5.02 3.19 -1.92
CA TRP A 52 4.44 3.94 -0.82
C TRP A 52 5.05 5.34 -0.63
N SER A 53 6.27 5.58 -1.14
CA SER A 53 6.89 6.91 -1.06
C SER A 53 6.18 7.95 -1.94
N LEU A 54 5.46 7.51 -2.97
CA LEU A 54 4.62 8.36 -3.82
C LEU A 54 3.22 8.57 -3.22
N VAL A 55 2.79 7.68 -2.33
CA VAL A 55 1.51 7.80 -1.60
C VAL A 55 1.69 8.75 -0.42
N ASP A 56 2.79 8.61 0.32
CA ASP A 56 3.06 9.28 1.59
C ASP A 56 2.71 10.78 1.57
N SER A 57 2.10 11.24 2.66
CA SER A 57 1.69 12.64 2.82
C SER A 57 2.79 13.53 3.41
N GLY A 58 3.81 12.93 4.04
CA GLY A 58 4.81 13.63 4.85
C GLY A 58 4.28 14.16 6.19
N GLU A 59 3.02 13.88 6.54
CA GLU A 59 2.43 14.31 7.81
C GLU A 59 2.86 13.41 8.97
N THR A 60 2.90 13.98 10.18
CA THR A 60 3.21 13.21 11.39
C THR A 60 1.91 12.75 12.07
N PRO A 61 1.82 11.50 12.56
CA PRO A 61 0.66 11.03 13.31
C PRO A 61 0.34 11.94 14.49
N ALA A 62 -0.94 12.29 14.64
CA ALA A 62 -1.42 13.08 15.76
C ALA A 62 -1.53 12.24 17.04
N ASN A 63 -1.45 12.90 18.19
CA ASN A 63 -1.74 12.25 19.46
C ASN A 63 -3.26 12.12 19.65
N LEU A 64 -3.78 10.89 19.53
CA LEU A 64 -5.21 10.58 19.65
C LEU A 64 -5.83 11.01 20.99
N ALA A 65 -5.05 11.00 22.09
CA ALA A 65 -5.53 11.40 23.41
C ALA A 65 -5.82 12.91 23.52
N SER A 66 -5.29 13.71 22.60
CA SER A 66 -5.51 15.16 22.52
C SER A 66 -6.05 15.61 21.17
N TYR A 67 -6.54 14.68 20.34
CA TYR A 67 -7.02 14.99 19.00
C TYR A 67 -8.37 15.69 19.07
N GLN A 68 -8.50 16.78 18.31
CA GLN A 68 -9.72 17.58 18.27
C GLN A 68 -10.57 17.14 17.09
N TYR A 69 -11.46 16.16 17.32
CA TYR A 69 -12.37 15.67 16.29
C TYR A 69 -13.38 16.75 15.83
N PRO A 70 -13.73 16.79 14.55
CA PRO A 70 -14.71 17.73 14.01
C PRO A 70 -16.15 17.40 14.42
N PHE A 71 -16.42 16.15 14.78
CA PHE A 71 -17.71 15.70 15.30
C PHE A 71 -17.71 15.74 16.83
N ALA A 72 -18.82 16.14 17.44
CA ALA A 72 -19.01 15.97 18.88
C ALA A 72 -19.35 14.50 19.20
N LEU A 73 -18.85 13.97 20.33
CA LEU A 73 -19.09 12.59 20.77
C LEU A 73 -20.57 12.26 20.94
N ASP A 74 -21.37 13.25 21.35
CA ASP A 74 -22.81 13.14 21.58
C ASP A 74 -23.64 13.60 20.37
N SER A 75 -23.01 13.86 19.23
CA SER A 75 -23.73 14.24 18.01
C SER A 75 -24.54 13.07 17.44
N GLN A 76 -25.70 13.37 16.85
CA GLN A 76 -26.56 12.34 16.28
C GLN A 76 -25.85 11.45 15.26
N ASN A 77 -24.97 12.01 14.42
CA ASN A 77 -24.22 11.24 13.43
C ASN A 77 -23.30 10.19 14.09
N VAL A 78 -22.64 10.56 15.19
CA VAL A 78 -21.76 9.65 15.94
C VAL A 78 -22.57 8.56 16.62
N LEU A 79 -23.70 8.93 17.23
CA LEU A 79 -24.58 7.98 17.89
C LEU A 79 -25.24 7.01 16.89
N ASP A 80 -25.67 7.50 15.73
CA ASP A 80 -26.26 6.67 14.67
C ASP A 80 -25.23 5.68 14.12
N TYR A 81 -24.00 6.13 13.88
CA TYR A 81 -22.90 5.27 13.46
C TYR A 81 -22.57 4.21 14.51
N ALA A 82 -22.39 4.63 15.77
CA ALA A 82 -22.13 3.74 16.90
C ALA A 82 -23.19 2.63 17.03
N ASN A 83 -24.46 3.01 16.92
CA ASN A 83 -25.57 2.06 16.99
C ASN A 83 -25.64 1.12 15.78
N TYR A 84 -25.32 1.62 14.57
CA TYR A 84 -25.39 0.82 13.36
C TYR A 84 -24.29 -0.25 13.31
N PHE A 85 -23.08 0.12 13.72
CA PHE A 85 -21.90 -0.76 13.68
C PHE A 85 -21.59 -1.46 15.01
N ASP A 86 -22.38 -1.20 16.06
CA ASP A 86 -22.20 -1.75 17.41
C ASP A 86 -20.83 -1.45 18.02
N VAL A 87 -20.37 -0.20 17.88
CA VAL A 87 -19.10 0.31 18.43
C VAL A 87 -19.35 1.43 19.45
N ASP A 88 -18.37 1.76 20.28
CA ASP A 88 -18.50 2.87 21.20
C ASP A 88 -18.45 4.25 20.49
N ALA A 89 -18.94 5.29 21.16
CA ALA A 89 -19.04 6.62 20.57
C ALA A 89 -17.67 7.24 20.18
N ALA A 90 -16.59 6.90 20.88
CA ALA A 90 -15.25 7.40 20.53
C ALA A 90 -14.73 6.71 19.27
N THR A 91 -14.91 5.40 19.16
CA THR A 91 -14.62 4.62 17.94
C THR A 91 -15.45 5.12 16.76
N ALA A 92 -16.76 5.33 16.95
CA ALA A 92 -17.63 5.90 15.92
C ALA A 92 -17.20 7.31 15.47
N GLN A 93 -16.82 8.18 16.41
CA GLN A 93 -16.32 9.53 16.11
C GLN A 93 -15.04 9.48 15.28
N HIS A 94 -14.12 8.59 15.65
CA HIS A 94 -12.87 8.38 14.94
C HIS A 94 -13.12 7.87 13.52
N ASN A 95 -13.87 6.78 13.40
CA ASN A 95 -14.20 6.12 12.14
C ASN A 95 -14.94 7.07 11.20
N LEU A 96 -15.96 7.79 11.68
CA LEU A 96 -16.68 8.78 10.87
C LEU A 96 -15.74 9.88 10.33
N THR A 97 -14.76 10.31 11.14
CA THR A 97 -13.79 11.33 10.73
C THR A 97 -12.87 10.81 9.63
N ILE A 98 -12.34 9.60 9.78
CA ILE A 98 -11.49 8.95 8.79
C ILE A 98 -12.27 8.66 7.51
N SER A 99 -13.49 8.12 7.60
CA SER A 99 -14.33 7.80 6.44
C SER A 99 -14.52 8.98 5.50
N MET A 100 -14.72 10.18 6.05
CA MET A 100 -14.87 11.40 5.25
C MET A 100 -13.61 11.81 4.50
N ALA A 101 -12.43 11.46 5.02
CA ALA A 101 -11.14 11.81 4.45
C ALA A 101 -10.46 10.66 3.68
N SER A 102 -11.00 9.44 3.76
CA SER A 102 -10.42 8.21 3.18
C SER A 102 -10.17 8.28 1.67
N ASN A 103 -10.95 9.09 0.95
CA ASN A 103 -10.77 9.33 -0.49
C ASN A 103 -9.40 9.92 -0.84
N GLU A 104 -8.78 10.68 0.08
CA GLU A 104 -7.41 11.19 -0.11
C GLU A 104 -6.43 10.03 -0.32
N ALA A 105 -6.40 9.10 0.63
CA ALA A 105 -5.53 7.92 0.59
C ALA A 105 -5.84 7.02 -0.61
N LEU A 106 -7.14 6.76 -0.83
CA LEU A 106 -7.60 5.93 -1.94
C LEU A 106 -7.12 6.47 -3.29
N SER A 107 -7.35 7.76 -3.58
CA SER A 107 -6.99 8.36 -4.87
C SER A 107 -5.50 8.21 -5.21
N LYS A 108 -4.62 8.42 -4.23
CA LYS A 108 -3.16 8.28 -4.38
C LYS A 108 -2.73 6.84 -4.70
N VAL A 109 -3.39 5.85 -4.11
CA VAL A 109 -3.10 4.44 -4.41
C VAL A 109 -3.66 4.05 -5.79
N LEU A 110 -4.84 4.53 -6.14
CA LEU A 110 -5.46 4.28 -7.45
C LEU A 110 -4.61 4.81 -8.61
N ASP A 111 -3.92 5.94 -8.42
CA ASP A 111 -3.01 6.51 -9.43
C ASP A 111 -1.88 5.55 -9.84
N GLN A 112 -1.50 4.61 -8.96
CA GLN A 112 -0.49 3.58 -9.26
C GLN A 112 -1.10 2.29 -9.82
N LEU A 113 -2.31 1.94 -9.40
CA LEU A 113 -2.94 0.65 -9.72
C LEU A 113 -3.50 0.56 -11.14
N SER A 114 -3.92 1.67 -11.74
CA SER A 114 -4.45 1.70 -13.12
C SER A 114 -5.48 0.56 -13.37
N GLU A 115 -5.26 -0.27 -14.38
CA GLU A 115 -6.12 -1.40 -14.73
C GLU A 115 -6.14 -2.53 -13.69
N GLN A 116 -5.25 -2.55 -12.71
CA GLN A 116 -5.16 -3.61 -11.71
C GLN A 116 -6.14 -3.43 -10.53
N TYR A 117 -6.74 -2.26 -10.37
CA TYR A 117 -7.74 -1.99 -9.32
C TYR A 117 -9.07 -2.71 -9.59
N VAL A 118 -9.61 -3.46 -8.62
CA VAL A 118 -10.90 -4.17 -8.75
C VAL A 118 -12.00 -3.47 -7.95
N SER A 119 -11.79 -3.29 -6.65
CA SER A 119 -12.73 -2.63 -5.73
C SER A 119 -12.00 -2.16 -4.48
N HIS A 120 -12.68 -1.42 -3.60
CA HIS A 120 -12.19 -1.13 -2.26
C HIS A 120 -13.33 -1.23 -1.25
N GLU A 121 -12.99 -1.42 0.01
CA GLU A 121 -13.88 -1.31 1.15
C GLU A 121 -13.17 -0.61 2.30
N LEU A 122 -13.96 0.04 3.15
CA LEU A 122 -13.49 0.63 4.40
C LEU A 122 -14.15 -0.17 5.53
N THR A 123 -13.35 -0.73 6.44
CA THR A 123 -13.90 -1.46 7.59
C THR A 123 -14.41 -0.47 8.64
N ASP A 124 -15.45 -0.87 9.36
CA ASP A 124 -16.12 -0.02 10.36
C ASP A 124 -15.93 -0.57 11.80
N ASP A 125 -14.92 -1.42 12.01
CA ASP A 125 -14.57 -2.00 13.31
C ASP A 125 -13.65 -1.08 14.15
N ASP A 126 -13.16 -1.58 15.29
CA ASP A 126 -12.27 -0.86 16.21
C ASP A 126 -10.95 -0.41 15.54
N GLU A 127 -10.55 -1.05 14.44
CA GLU A 127 -9.36 -0.71 13.66
C GLU A 127 -9.74 -0.49 12.19
N MET A 128 -10.48 0.59 11.90
CA MET A 128 -10.83 0.97 10.53
C MET A 128 -9.63 0.88 9.56
N LYS A 129 -9.80 0.14 8.45
CA LYS A 129 -8.80 -0.03 7.38
C LYS A 129 -9.42 0.18 6.01
N LEU A 130 -8.64 0.76 5.10
CA LEU A 130 -8.94 0.80 3.69
C LEU A 130 -8.36 -0.44 3.01
N ILE A 131 -9.22 -1.37 2.61
CA ILE A 131 -8.81 -2.57 1.88
C ILE A 131 -9.04 -2.31 0.39
N ILE A 132 -7.98 -2.46 -0.41
CA ILE A 132 -8.02 -2.29 -1.86
C ILE A 132 -7.81 -3.64 -2.52
N HIS A 133 -8.86 -4.12 -3.17
CA HIS A 133 -8.85 -5.36 -3.92
C HIS A 133 -8.24 -5.14 -5.31
N THR A 134 -7.28 -5.97 -5.65
CA THR A 134 -6.52 -5.90 -6.89
C THR A 134 -6.52 -7.25 -7.62
N THR A 135 -6.06 -7.25 -8.86
CA THR A 135 -5.73 -8.48 -9.58
C THR A 135 -4.56 -9.22 -8.91
N PRO A 136 -4.36 -10.51 -9.23
CA PRO A 136 -3.21 -11.28 -8.75
C PRO A 136 -1.84 -10.75 -9.22
N ASP A 137 -1.81 -9.80 -10.16
CA ASP A 137 -0.58 -9.22 -10.69
C ASP A 137 0.00 -8.12 -9.80
N VAL A 138 -0.67 -7.78 -8.68
CA VAL A 138 -0.19 -6.82 -7.67
C VAL A 138 0.25 -7.56 -6.41
N ALA A 139 1.35 -7.13 -5.81
CA ALA A 139 1.85 -7.70 -4.56
C ALA A 139 0.98 -7.27 -3.37
N THR A 140 0.66 -8.23 -2.49
CA THR A 140 0.12 -7.93 -1.15
C THR A 140 1.07 -7.01 -0.41
N SER A 141 0.54 -5.93 0.15
CA SER A 141 1.29 -4.95 0.93
C SER A 141 0.36 -4.15 1.83
N SER A 142 0.91 -3.49 2.84
CA SER A 142 0.15 -2.62 3.74
C SER A 142 0.92 -1.34 4.05
N TYR A 143 0.20 -0.27 4.40
CA TYR A 143 0.77 1.03 4.72
C TYR A 143 -0.11 1.83 5.69
N ASP A 144 0.51 2.44 6.69
CA ASP A 144 -0.19 3.32 7.63
C ASP A 144 -0.16 4.76 7.09
N TYR A 145 -1.22 5.14 6.36
CA TYR A 145 -1.29 6.45 5.74
C TYR A 145 -1.70 7.53 6.74
N VAL A 146 -0.89 8.58 6.88
CA VAL A 146 -1.25 9.74 7.71
C VAL A 146 -2.02 10.75 6.86
N LEU A 147 -3.29 10.99 7.20
CA LEU A 147 -4.16 11.90 6.45
C LEU A 147 -3.64 13.34 6.50
N SER A 148 -3.64 14.03 5.35
CA SER A 148 -3.23 15.44 5.24
C SER A 148 -4.40 16.40 5.09
N ASP A 149 -5.59 15.90 4.74
CA ASP A 149 -6.82 16.70 4.71
C ASP A 149 -7.06 17.34 6.07
N LYS A 150 -7.29 18.65 6.06
CA LYS A 150 -7.54 19.47 7.26
C LYS A 150 -8.61 18.90 8.20
N PHE A 151 -9.56 18.13 7.68
CA PHE A 151 -10.66 17.53 8.43
C PHE A 151 -10.20 16.39 9.35
N ALA A 152 -9.22 15.60 8.89
CA ALA A 152 -8.71 14.41 9.57
C ALA A 152 -7.18 14.44 9.75
N LYS A 153 -6.57 15.63 9.64
CA LYS A 153 -5.13 15.80 9.53
C LYS A 153 -4.38 15.13 10.68
N GLY A 154 -3.46 14.23 10.37
CA GLY A 154 -2.65 13.50 11.34
C GLY A 154 -3.31 12.22 11.87
N LEU A 155 -4.58 11.94 11.54
CA LEU A 155 -5.16 10.61 11.79
C LEU A 155 -4.54 9.60 10.83
N VAL A 156 -4.36 8.37 11.32
CA VAL A 156 -3.78 7.28 10.57
C VAL A 156 -4.90 6.43 10.00
N LEU A 157 -4.86 6.19 8.69
CA LEU A 157 -5.70 5.23 7.98
C LEU A 157 -4.80 4.07 7.49
N PRO A 158 -4.87 2.89 8.14
CA PRO A 158 -4.25 1.67 7.61
C PRO A 158 -4.80 1.33 6.23
N ILE A 159 -3.92 1.04 5.29
CA ILE A 159 -4.23 0.58 3.93
C ILE A 159 -3.74 -0.85 3.77
N GLU A 160 -4.54 -1.72 3.18
CA GLU A 160 -4.17 -3.08 2.79
C GLU A 160 -4.42 -3.29 1.29
N ILE A 161 -3.41 -3.76 0.56
CA ILE A 161 -3.53 -4.22 -0.82
C ILE A 161 -3.77 -5.72 -0.81
N LYS A 162 -4.94 -6.14 -1.31
CA LYS A 162 -5.37 -7.53 -1.31
C LYS A 162 -5.55 -8.05 -2.75
N PRO A 163 -4.65 -8.90 -3.26
CA PRO A 163 -4.70 -9.40 -4.63
C PRO A 163 -5.63 -10.63 -4.75
N ASP A 164 -6.91 -10.45 -4.44
CA ASP A 164 -7.94 -11.50 -4.46
C ASP A 164 -9.02 -11.28 -5.53
N GLY A 165 -8.94 -10.17 -6.27
CA GLY A 165 -9.91 -9.77 -7.27
C GLY A 165 -9.72 -10.48 -8.61
N LYS A 166 -10.84 -10.73 -9.30
CA LYS A 166 -10.84 -11.20 -10.69
C LYS A 166 -11.49 -10.14 -11.56
N LYS A 167 -10.79 -9.69 -12.61
CA LYS A 167 -11.43 -8.88 -13.65
C LYS A 167 -12.39 -9.78 -14.42
N VAL A 168 -13.66 -9.41 -14.41
CA VAL A 168 -14.63 -10.03 -15.31
C VAL A 168 -14.49 -9.31 -16.64
N ASP A 169 -14.09 -10.02 -17.68
CA ASP A 169 -14.17 -9.50 -19.05
C ASP A 169 -15.65 -9.24 -19.35
N VAL A 170 -16.07 -7.99 -19.21
CA VAL A 170 -17.39 -7.57 -19.67
C VAL A 170 -17.34 -7.65 -21.19
N LYS A 171 -17.83 -8.76 -21.76
CA LYS A 171 -18.14 -8.83 -23.19
C LYS A 171 -19.03 -7.64 -23.50
N ALA A 172 -18.51 -6.68 -24.27
CA ALA A 172 -19.25 -5.55 -24.78
C ALA A 172 -20.59 -6.06 -25.31
N HIS A 173 -21.68 -5.56 -24.71
CA HIS A 173 -23.03 -5.89 -25.12
C HIS A 173 -23.15 -5.52 -26.59
N GLY A 174 -23.21 -6.53 -27.46
CA GLY A 174 -23.39 -6.33 -28.89
C GLY A 174 -24.63 -5.48 -29.12
N GLU A 175 -24.43 -4.34 -29.76
CA GLU A 175 -25.47 -3.46 -30.26
C GLU A 175 -26.46 -4.28 -31.07
N VAL A 176 -27.69 -4.43 -30.55
CA VAL A 176 -28.82 -4.93 -31.33
C VAL A 176 -29.17 -3.82 -32.31
N VAL A 177 -28.71 -3.99 -33.55
CA VAL A 177 -29.18 -3.22 -34.69
C VAL A 177 -30.63 -3.65 -34.94
N GLU A 178 -31.57 -2.71 -34.79
CA GLU A 178 -33.00 -2.90 -35.14
C GLU A 178 -33.20 -3.22 -36.63
#